data_AF-A0A432F7F4-F1
#
_entry.id   AF-A0A432F7F4-F1
#
_cell.length_a   1.000
_cell.length_b   1.000
_cell.length_c   1.000
_cell.angle_alpha   90.00
_cell.angle_beta   90.00
_cell.angle_gamma   90.00
#
_symmetry.space_group_name_H-M   'P 1'
#
loop_
_entity.id
_entity.type
_entity.pdbx_description
1 polymer ?
#
loop_
_entity_poly.entity_id
_entity_poly.type
_entity_poly.pdbx_seq_one_letter_code
_entity_poly.pdbx_strand_id
1 'polypeptide(L)'
;MKKIQQSSYRIPAGVTFYEQEIKRSKFLTWIAPADSPDIAKQWIQSIKEQYPDARHVCWAYIAGAPDTFLKSMSDDGEPSGTAGKPMLNVLEHSEVGDIAVAVVRYFGGIKLGTGGLARAYSSSVSEAIKQAEYVMKIAMEDLSLSFPYAEESQVRYLLSEVDGKVGDLQYGDLVTLSCSVPSQYMDEFKQRLGLEVVINQNE
;
A
#
# COMPACT_ATOMS: atom_id res chain seq x y z
N MET A 1 -0.08 -23.03 -8.69
CA MET A 1 -1.20 -22.06 -8.88
C MET A 1 -0.64 -20.68 -8.56
N LYS A 2 -0.45 -19.81 -9.56
CA LYS A 2 -0.10 -18.40 -9.30
C LYS A 2 -1.31 -17.76 -8.61
N LYS A 3 -1.17 -17.33 -7.35
CA LYS A 3 -2.16 -16.47 -6.71
C LYS A 3 -2.23 -15.21 -7.56
N ILE A 4 -3.42 -14.90 -8.05
CA ILE A 4 -3.69 -13.65 -8.77
C ILE A 4 -3.50 -12.55 -7.75
N GLN A 5 -2.41 -11.81 -7.87
CA GLN A 5 -2.20 -10.57 -7.13
C GLN A 5 -3.38 -9.66 -7.48
N GLN A 6 -4.11 -9.13 -6.48
CA GLN A 6 -5.26 -8.27 -6.74
C GLN A 6 -4.87 -7.17 -7.74
N SER A 7 -5.61 -7.06 -8.84
CA SER A 7 -5.33 -6.16 -9.96
C SER A 7 -5.39 -4.68 -9.55
N SER A 8 -6.11 -4.37 -8.48
CA SER A 8 -6.05 -3.09 -7.80
C SER A 8 -6.43 -3.24 -6.32
N TYR A 9 -5.90 -2.37 -5.47
CA TYR A 9 -6.24 -2.32 -4.05
C TYR A 9 -6.13 -0.88 -3.52
N ARG A 10 -6.74 -0.61 -2.36
CA ARG A 10 -6.68 0.70 -1.71
C ARG A 10 -5.36 0.86 -0.98
N ILE A 11 -4.79 2.05 -1.04
CA ILE A 11 -3.64 2.48 -0.23
C ILE A 11 -3.94 3.83 0.43
N PRO A 12 -3.36 4.16 1.59
CA PRO A 12 -3.49 5.49 2.19
C PRO A 12 -3.02 6.57 1.21
N ALA A 13 -3.81 7.63 1.02
CA ALA A 13 -3.46 8.77 0.16
C ALA A 13 -2.32 9.63 0.76
N GLY A 14 -2.12 9.52 2.08
CA GLY A 14 -1.13 10.28 2.84
C GLY A 14 -1.12 9.87 4.31
N VAL A 15 -0.51 10.71 5.14
CA VAL A 15 -0.45 10.48 6.58
C VAL A 15 -1.80 10.82 7.22
N THR A 16 -2.30 9.93 8.07
CA THR A 16 -3.51 10.15 8.89
C THR A 16 -3.16 10.08 10.36
N PHE A 17 -3.74 10.97 11.16
CA PHE A 17 -3.63 10.99 12.62
C PHE A 17 -4.99 10.81 13.27
N TYR A 18 -5.03 9.99 14.32
CA TYR A 18 -6.19 9.81 15.17
C TYR A 18 -5.78 9.66 16.64
N GLU A 19 -6.44 10.35 17.56
CA GLU A 19 -6.23 10.20 19.00
C GLU A 19 -7.51 9.67 19.66
N GLN A 20 -7.34 8.73 20.59
CA GLN A 20 -8.40 8.40 21.54
C GLN A 20 -7.86 8.21 22.96
N GLU A 21 -8.74 8.41 23.93
CA GLU A 21 -8.45 8.17 25.34
C GLU A 21 -9.30 7.01 25.88
N ILE A 22 -8.65 6.00 26.47
CA ILE A 22 -9.31 4.85 27.09
C ILE A 22 -8.77 4.70 28.51
N LYS A 23 -9.67 4.86 29.50
CA LYS A 23 -9.31 4.84 30.94
C LYS A 23 -8.09 5.73 31.23
N ARG A 24 -8.14 6.99 30.78
CA ARG A 24 -7.07 8.00 30.91
C ARG A 24 -5.78 7.70 30.14
N SER A 25 -5.65 6.53 29.52
CA SER A 25 -4.51 6.24 28.65
C SER A 25 -4.79 6.81 27.27
N LYS A 26 -3.84 7.55 26.71
CA LYS A 26 -3.95 8.12 25.36
C LYS A 26 -3.30 7.19 24.34
N PHE A 27 -3.96 7.02 23.21
CA PHE A 27 -3.52 6.23 22.08
C PHE A 27 -3.51 7.14 20.85
N LEU A 28 -2.32 7.55 20.45
CA LEU A 28 -2.06 8.42 19.31
C LEU A 28 -1.69 7.53 18.13
N THR A 29 -2.60 7.38 17.19
CA THR A 29 -2.49 6.48 16.04
C THR A 29 -2.12 7.26 14.80
N TRP A 30 -1.06 6.80 14.15
CA TRP A 30 -0.57 7.33 12.90
C TRP A 30 -0.68 6.25 11.83
N ILE A 31 -1.17 6.61 10.65
CA ILE A 31 -1.16 5.77 9.45
C ILE A 31 -0.36 6.49 8.38
N ALA A 32 0.42 5.75 7.60
CA ALA A 32 1.10 6.27 6.42
C ALA A 32 1.16 5.24 5.29
N PRO A 33 1.27 5.69 4.02
CA PRO A 33 1.59 4.81 2.92
C PRO A 33 3.01 4.25 3.07
N ALA A 34 3.18 2.95 2.85
CA ALA A 34 4.47 2.26 2.90
C ALA A 34 4.45 1.00 2.03
N ASP A 35 5.03 1.08 0.84
CA ASP A 35 5.03 0.00 -0.17
C ASP A 35 6.19 -1.00 -0.03
N SER A 36 7.10 -0.76 0.91
CA SER A 36 8.21 -1.66 1.23
C SER A 36 8.45 -1.75 2.73
N PRO A 37 9.02 -2.88 3.21
CA PRO A 37 9.43 -3.01 4.61
C PRO A 37 10.39 -1.92 5.07
N ASP A 38 11.28 -1.44 4.18
CA ASP A 38 12.26 -0.42 4.51
C ASP A 38 11.61 0.96 4.69
N ILE A 39 10.70 1.33 3.79
CA ILE A 39 9.90 2.57 3.92
C ILE A 39 9.06 2.53 5.20
N ALA A 40 8.39 1.41 5.48
CA ALA A 40 7.60 1.23 6.70
C ALA A 40 8.47 1.44 7.96
N LYS A 41 9.62 0.78 8.03
CA LYS A 41 10.54 0.86 9.18
C LYS A 41 11.14 2.25 9.35
N GLN A 42 11.54 2.91 8.26
CA GLN A 42 12.06 4.27 8.31
C GLN A 42 11.01 5.24 8.84
N TRP A 43 9.77 5.12 8.37
CA TRP A 43 8.67 5.94 8.85
C TRP A 43 8.35 5.66 10.33
N ILE A 44 8.26 4.39 10.75
CA ILE A 44 8.06 4.02 12.16
C ILE A 44 9.16 4.61 13.05
N GLN A 45 10.41 4.58 12.61
CA GLN A 45 11.52 5.17 13.33
C GLN A 45 11.34 6.69 13.49
N SER A 46 10.85 7.39 12.47
CA SER A 46 10.55 8.82 12.58
C SER A 46 9.46 9.13 13.62
N ILE A 47 8.45 8.26 13.77
CA ILE A 47 7.44 8.39 14.83
C ILE A 47 8.07 8.18 16.21
N LYS A 48 8.98 7.20 16.36
CA LYS A 48 9.71 7.00 17.63
C LYS A 48 10.55 8.22 18.01
N GLU A 49 11.19 8.85 17.03
CA GLU A 49 11.99 10.07 17.23
C GLU A 49 11.12 11.29 17.55
N GLN A 50 9.90 11.36 17.00
CA GLN A 50 8.93 12.41 17.32
C GLN A 50 8.37 12.29 18.75
N TYR A 51 8.31 11.09 19.31
CA TYR A 51 7.75 10.79 20.64
C TYR A 51 8.76 10.10 21.56
N PRO A 52 9.90 10.74 21.90
CA PRO A 52 10.98 10.12 22.66
C PRO A 52 10.62 9.85 24.13
N ASP A 53 9.56 10.49 24.65
CA ASP A 53 9.06 10.33 26.01
C ASP A 53 8.00 9.22 26.14
N ALA A 54 7.51 8.69 25.02
CA ALA A 54 6.57 7.59 25.00
C ALA A 54 7.27 6.28 25.39
N ARG A 55 6.61 5.49 26.24
CA ARG A 55 7.15 4.19 26.66
C ARG A 55 7.00 3.11 25.61
N HIS A 56 5.96 3.22 24.80
CA HIS A 56 5.58 2.23 23.80
C HIS A 56 5.10 2.95 22.53
N VAL A 57 5.77 2.63 21.43
CA VAL A 57 5.39 2.96 20.06
C VAL A 57 5.20 1.64 19.32
N CYS A 58 4.04 1.02 19.56
CA CYS A 58 3.68 -0.25 18.94
C CYS A 58 3.35 -0.01 17.47
N TRP A 59 3.66 -0.95 16.58
CA TRP A 59 3.48 -0.74 15.15
C TRP A 59 3.09 -2.03 14.43
N ALA A 60 2.49 -1.88 13.26
CA ALA A 60 2.22 -2.95 12.31
C ALA A 60 2.28 -2.39 10.88
N TYR A 61 2.60 -3.21 9.89
CA TYR A 61 2.52 -2.83 8.49
C TYR A 61 2.19 -4.00 7.57
N ILE A 62 1.63 -3.66 6.40
CA ILE A 62 1.49 -4.50 5.22
C ILE A 62 2.16 -3.74 4.07
N ALA A 63 3.30 -4.22 3.59
CA ALA A 63 4.10 -3.57 2.55
C ALA A 63 3.90 -4.29 1.21
N GLY A 64 2.90 -3.84 0.45
CA GLY A 64 2.41 -4.48 -0.76
C GLY A 64 0.90 -4.64 -0.76
N ALA A 65 0.41 -5.47 -1.69
CA ALA A 65 -1.01 -5.84 -1.78
C ALA A 65 -1.53 -6.42 -0.45
N PRO A 66 -2.84 -6.29 -0.14
CA PRO A 66 -3.41 -6.71 1.15
C PRO A 66 -3.09 -8.16 1.56
N ASP A 67 -2.91 -9.07 0.59
CA ASP A 67 -2.63 -10.49 0.81
C ASP A 67 -1.13 -10.85 0.79
N THR A 68 -0.25 -9.86 0.74
CA THR A 68 1.21 -10.05 0.74
C THR A 68 1.73 -10.73 2.02
N PHE A 69 2.87 -11.40 1.88
CA PHE A 69 3.63 -11.94 3.01
C PHE A 69 4.57 -10.90 3.64
N LEU A 70 4.76 -9.75 2.99
CA LEU A 70 5.62 -8.65 3.46
C LEU A 70 4.91 -7.82 4.53
N LYS A 71 4.62 -8.44 5.68
CA LYS A 71 3.95 -7.82 6.81
C LYS A 71 4.67 -8.10 8.11
N SER A 72 4.63 -7.16 9.04
CA SER A 72 5.26 -7.32 10.35
C SER A 72 4.57 -6.46 11.40
N MET A 73 4.89 -6.72 12.67
CA MET A 73 4.31 -6.02 13.81
C MET A 73 5.23 -6.08 15.03
N SER A 74 5.03 -5.16 15.97
CA SER A 74 5.74 -5.13 17.24
C SER A 74 4.86 -4.60 18.37
N ASP A 75 4.97 -5.23 19.53
CA ASP A 75 4.37 -4.77 20.78
C ASP A 75 5.21 -3.66 21.46
N ASP A 76 6.44 -3.39 21.01
CA ASP A 76 7.32 -2.34 21.55
C ASP A 76 7.36 -2.24 23.09
N GLY A 77 7.46 -3.39 23.76
CA GLY A 77 7.52 -3.48 25.23
C GLY A 77 6.17 -3.59 25.95
N GLU A 78 5.04 -3.50 25.24
CA GLU A 78 3.76 -3.97 25.78
C GLU A 78 3.78 -5.49 26.01
N PRO A 79 2.88 -6.04 26.85
CA PRO A 79 2.76 -7.48 27.00
C PRO A 79 2.57 -8.18 25.65
N SER A 80 3.29 -9.29 25.45
CA SER A 80 3.32 -10.02 24.18
C SER A 80 1.93 -10.32 23.63
N GLY A 81 1.71 -9.97 22.37
CA GLY A 81 0.47 -10.19 21.63
C GLY A 81 -0.68 -9.24 22.00
N THR A 82 -0.44 -8.20 22.80
CA THR A 82 -1.51 -7.26 23.22
C THR A 82 -1.59 -5.97 22.42
N ALA A 83 -0.64 -5.68 21.53
CA ALA A 83 -0.64 -4.48 20.69
C ALA A 83 -0.42 -4.81 19.21
N GLY A 84 0.78 -5.28 18.85
CA GLY A 84 1.18 -5.49 17.45
C GLY A 84 0.26 -6.45 16.70
N LYS A 85 -0.04 -7.62 17.29
CA LYS A 85 -0.90 -8.63 16.64
C LYS A 85 -2.35 -8.14 16.47
N PRO A 86 -2.99 -7.55 17.50
CA PRO A 86 -4.30 -6.90 17.36
C PRO A 86 -4.37 -5.82 16.26
N MET A 87 -3.31 -5.02 16.10
CA MET A 87 -3.25 -3.99 15.05
C MET A 87 -3.08 -4.60 13.66
N LEU A 88 -2.16 -5.56 13.50
CA LEU A 88 -1.95 -6.25 12.23
C LEU A 88 -3.22 -6.96 11.77
N ASN A 89 -3.96 -7.60 12.69
CA ASN A 89 -5.23 -8.22 12.36
C ASN A 89 -6.21 -7.18 11.78
N VAL A 90 -6.28 -5.96 12.32
CA VAL A 90 -7.14 -4.91 11.76
C VAL A 90 -6.71 -4.54 10.34
N LEU A 91 -5.40 -4.41 10.09
CA LEU A 91 -4.89 -4.14 8.73
C LEU A 91 -5.27 -5.27 7.77
N GLU A 92 -5.09 -6.53 8.16
CA GLU A 92 -5.40 -7.70 7.33
C GLU A 92 -6.89 -7.79 6.93
N HIS A 93 -7.81 -7.30 7.76
CA HIS A 93 -9.25 -7.28 7.46
C HIS A 93 -9.71 -5.99 6.78
N SER A 94 -8.83 -5.00 6.60
CA SER A 94 -9.18 -3.71 6.00
C SER A 94 -9.18 -3.71 4.47
N GLU A 95 -8.57 -4.74 3.86
CA GLU A 95 -8.33 -4.82 2.41
C GLU A 95 -7.52 -3.62 1.86
N VAL A 96 -6.73 -2.97 2.73
CA VAL A 96 -5.81 -1.89 2.38
C VAL A 96 -4.38 -2.43 2.35
N GLY A 97 -3.66 -2.12 1.28
CA GLY A 97 -2.25 -2.45 1.09
C GLY A 97 -1.36 -1.22 1.29
N ASP A 98 -0.06 -1.42 1.15
CA ASP A 98 0.99 -0.40 1.32
C ASP A 98 0.74 0.52 2.51
N ILE A 99 0.53 -0.06 3.68
CA ILE A 99 0.07 0.65 4.88
C ILE A 99 0.96 0.32 6.06
N ALA A 100 1.45 1.36 6.73
CA ALA A 100 2.07 1.27 8.04
C ALA A 100 1.21 2.00 9.08
N VAL A 101 1.14 1.44 10.29
CA VAL A 101 0.47 2.06 11.43
C VAL A 101 1.41 2.04 12.64
N ALA A 102 1.46 3.15 13.37
CA ALA A 102 2.17 3.29 14.63
C ALA A 102 1.22 3.88 15.68
N VAL A 103 1.17 3.27 16.85
CA VAL A 103 0.35 3.71 17.98
C VAL A 103 1.26 4.05 19.14
N VAL A 104 1.35 5.34 19.43
CA VAL A 104 2.06 5.88 20.59
C VAL A 104 1.11 5.87 21.78
N ARG A 105 1.54 5.27 22.89
CA ARG A 105 0.71 5.16 24.09
C ARG A 105 1.30 5.90 25.27
N TYR A 106 0.47 6.76 25.88
CA TYR A 106 0.74 7.34 27.19
C TYR A 106 -0.15 6.71 28.26
N PHE A 107 0.46 6.17 29.31
CA PHE A 107 -0.27 5.48 30.39
C PHE A 107 -1.01 6.46 31.31
N GLY A 108 -2.31 6.21 31.51
CA GLY A 108 -3.21 7.07 32.29
C GLY A 108 -3.32 6.77 33.78
N GLY A 109 -2.47 5.90 34.34
CA GLY A 109 -2.57 5.47 35.74
C GLY A 109 -3.54 4.30 36.01
N ILE A 110 -4.36 3.90 35.02
CA ILE A 110 -5.32 2.80 35.15
C ILE A 110 -4.92 1.63 34.24
N LYS A 111 -4.68 0.46 34.83
CA LYS A 111 -4.36 -0.76 34.06
C LYS A 111 -5.56 -1.23 33.24
N LEU A 112 -5.33 -1.55 31.97
CA LEU A 112 -6.34 -2.06 31.05
C LEU A 112 -6.49 -3.60 31.11
N GLY A 113 -5.46 -4.30 31.56
CA GLY A 113 -5.36 -5.76 31.41
C GLY A 113 -5.10 -6.17 29.96
N THR A 114 -4.73 -7.42 29.71
CA THR A 114 -4.33 -7.91 28.37
C THR A 114 -5.45 -7.76 27.34
N GLY A 115 -6.67 -8.21 27.66
CA GLY A 115 -7.83 -8.05 26.77
C GLY A 115 -8.31 -6.60 26.63
N GLY A 116 -7.99 -5.72 27.58
CA GLY A 116 -8.26 -4.29 27.45
C GLY A 116 -7.27 -3.60 26.51
N LEU A 117 -5.98 -3.97 26.58
CA LEU A 117 -4.94 -3.48 25.67
C LEU A 117 -5.21 -3.90 24.24
N ALA A 118 -5.45 -5.19 24.01
CA ALA A 118 -5.73 -5.71 22.67
C ALA A 118 -6.91 -4.96 22.01
N ARG A 119 -8.00 -4.75 22.76
CA ARG A 119 -9.15 -3.98 22.27
C ARG A 119 -8.82 -2.51 22.03
N ALA A 120 -8.04 -1.88 22.90
CA ALA A 120 -7.63 -0.49 22.73
C ALA A 120 -6.77 -0.29 21.47
N TYR A 121 -5.76 -1.13 21.26
CA TYR A 121 -4.93 -1.05 20.05
C TYR A 121 -5.72 -1.34 18.78
N SER A 122 -6.54 -2.41 18.76
CA SER A 122 -7.40 -2.68 17.61
C SER A 122 -8.37 -1.54 17.33
N SER A 123 -9.08 -1.01 18.33
CA SER A 123 -10.04 0.08 18.10
C SER A 123 -9.33 1.35 17.63
N SER A 124 -8.13 1.65 18.12
CA SER A 124 -7.38 2.85 17.70
C SER A 124 -7.08 2.81 16.21
N VAL A 125 -6.58 1.66 15.74
CA VAL A 125 -6.28 1.45 14.32
C VAL A 125 -7.55 1.41 13.48
N SER A 126 -8.61 0.76 13.95
CA SER A 126 -9.89 0.71 13.22
C SER A 126 -10.49 2.10 13.02
N GLU A 127 -10.46 2.97 14.03
CA GLU A 127 -10.98 4.34 13.91
C GLU A 127 -10.09 5.21 13.03
N ALA A 128 -8.76 5.05 13.10
CA ALA A 128 -7.83 5.75 12.22
C ALA A 128 -8.04 5.37 10.74
N ILE A 129 -8.27 4.08 10.44
CA ILE A 129 -8.59 3.59 9.09
C ILE A 129 -9.86 4.23 8.55
N LYS A 130 -10.90 4.40 9.38
CA LYS A 130 -12.15 5.05 8.93
C LYS A 130 -11.95 6.52 8.56
N GLN A 131 -10.94 7.18 9.11
CA GLN A 131 -10.65 8.59 8.87
C GLN A 131 -9.62 8.83 7.76
N ALA A 132 -8.89 7.79 7.37
CA ALA A 132 -7.89 7.90 6.32
C ALA A 132 -8.56 8.09 4.94
N GLU A 133 -7.94 8.94 4.14
CA GLU A 133 -8.24 9.03 2.71
C GLU A 133 -7.49 7.95 1.94
N TYR A 134 -8.11 7.43 0.89
CA TYR A 134 -7.59 6.31 0.11
C TYR A 134 -7.54 6.62 -1.38
N VAL A 135 -6.52 6.10 -2.05
CA VAL A 135 -6.44 6.05 -3.50
C VAL A 135 -6.34 4.60 -3.97
N MET A 136 -6.73 4.33 -5.20
CA MET A 136 -6.58 3.02 -5.81
C MET A 136 -5.17 2.89 -6.39
N LYS A 137 -4.42 1.88 -5.92
CA LYS A 137 -3.20 1.41 -6.57
C LYS A 137 -3.57 0.33 -7.58
N ILE A 138 -3.22 0.55 -8.83
CA ILE A 138 -3.49 -0.35 -9.95
C ILE A 138 -2.17 -1.04 -10.31
N ALA A 139 -2.20 -2.37 -10.43
CA ALA A 139 -1.05 -3.11 -10.95
C ALA A 139 -0.87 -2.77 -12.43
N MET A 140 0.32 -2.28 -12.78
CA MET A 140 0.69 -1.94 -14.14
C MET A 140 1.71 -2.96 -14.63
N GLU A 141 1.60 -3.35 -15.90
CA GLU A 141 2.59 -4.16 -16.60
C GLU A 141 3.23 -3.34 -17.70
N ASP A 142 4.55 -3.36 -17.73
CA ASP A 142 5.34 -2.65 -18.74
C ASP A 142 5.47 -3.47 -20.03
N LEU A 143 5.42 -2.78 -21.15
CA LEU A 143 5.55 -3.31 -22.49
C LEU A 143 6.47 -2.40 -23.30
N SER A 144 7.20 -3.00 -24.23
CA SER A 144 7.83 -2.27 -25.32
C SER A 144 7.19 -2.70 -26.63
N LEU A 145 6.61 -1.74 -27.35
CA LEU A 145 5.90 -1.96 -28.60
C LEU A 145 6.75 -1.43 -29.76
N SER A 146 6.87 -2.20 -30.84
CA SER A 146 7.49 -1.75 -32.09
C SER A 146 6.47 -1.81 -33.23
N PHE A 147 6.25 -0.68 -33.92
CA PHE A 147 5.23 -0.54 -34.96
C PHE A 147 5.55 0.54 -36.00
N PRO A 148 4.92 0.54 -37.20
CA PRO A 148 5.11 1.59 -38.20
C PRO A 148 4.57 2.95 -37.75
N TYR A 149 5.13 4.04 -38.26
CA TYR A 149 4.70 5.41 -37.93
C TYR A 149 3.20 5.67 -38.12
N ALA A 150 2.57 5.02 -39.09
CA ALA A 150 1.13 5.14 -39.36
C ALA A 150 0.26 4.67 -38.18
N GLU A 151 0.75 3.72 -37.39
CA GLU A 151 0.02 3.08 -36.29
C GLU A 151 0.14 3.86 -34.96
N GLU A 152 1.04 4.85 -34.85
CA GLU A 152 1.32 5.53 -33.58
C GLU A 152 0.07 6.14 -32.95
N SER A 153 -0.77 6.80 -33.77
CA SER A 153 -1.99 7.45 -33.28
C SER A 153 -3.00 6.42 -32.73
N GLN A 154 -3.11 5.27 -33.38
CA GLN A 154 -3.99 4.18 -32.93
C GLN A 154 -3.47 3.54 -31.65
N VAL A 155 -2.16 3.26 -31.55
CA VAL A 155 -1.55 2.70 -30.34
C VAL A 155 -1.74 3.62 -29.14
N ARG A 156 -1.54 4.93 -29.31
CA ARG A 156 -1.77 5.93 -28.25
C ARG A 156 -3.23 5.99 -27.83
N TYR A 157 -4.15 5.94 -28.79
CA TYR A 157 -5.59 5.91 -28.52
C TYR A 157 -5.97 4.67 -27.72
N LEU A 158 -5.52 3.48 -28.14
CA LEU A 158 -5.77 2.23 -27.43
C LEU A 158 -5.19 2.23 -26.02
N LEU A 159 -4.00 2.82 -25.81
CA LEU A 159 -3.43 2.99 -24.47
C LEU A 159 -4.33 3.87 -23.60
N SER A 160 -4.82 5.00 -24.13
CA SER A 160 -5.69 5.91 -23.37
C SER A 160 -7.03 5.28 -22.99
N GLU A 161 -7.56 4.38 -23.81
CA GLU A 161 -8.84 3.69 -23.55
C GLU A 161 -8.77 2.72 -22.37
N VAL A 162 -7.57 2.25 -22.03
CA VAL A 162 -7.34 1.28 -20.93
C VAL A 162 -6.59 1.91 -19.76
N ASP A 163 -6.54 3.25 -19.67
CA ASP A 163 -5.75 4.00 -18.68
C ASP A 163 -4.25 3.62 -18.68
N GLY A 164 -3.75 3.20 -19.83
CA GLY A 164 -2.34 2.93 -20.05
C GLY A 164 -1.51 4.21 -20.04
N LYS A 165 -0.26 4.11 -19.59
CA LYS A 165 0.70 5.22 -19.58
C LYS A 165 1.67 5.05 -20.71
N VAL A 166 1.87 6.14 -21.46
CA VAL A 166 2.93 6.27 -22.46
C VAL A 166 4.23 6.59 -21.73
N GLY A 167 5.28 5.83 -22.01
CA GLY A 167 6.65 6.10 -21.57
C GLY A 167 7.49 6.72 -22.69
N ASP A 168 8.74 6.29 -22.77
CA ASP A 168 9.70 6.72 -23.78
C ASP A 168 9.30 6.27 -25.18
N LEU A 169 9.51 7.17 -26.14
CA LEU A 169 9.23 6.98 -27.55
C LEU A 169 10.51 7.22 -28.36
N GLN A 170 10.84 6.28 -29.24
CA GLN A 170 12.02 6.34 -30.09
C GLN A 170 11.61 6.16 -31.55
N TYR A 171 12.27 6.91 -32.42
CA TYR A 171 12.01 6.92 -33.86
C TYR A 171 13.22 6.34 -34.60
N GLY A 172 13.00 5.22 -35.28
CA GLY A 172 13.97 4.58 -36.18
C GLY A 172 13.27 4.10 -37.45
N ASP A 173 13.63 2.92 -37.95
CA ASP A 173 12.89 2.30 -39.06
C ASP A 173 11.44 1.96 -38.67
N LEU A 174 11.24 1.63 -37.39
CA LEU A 174 9.93 1.55 -36.72
C LEU A 174 9.91 2.54 -35.54
N VAL A 175 8.71 2.86 -35.07
CA VAL A 175 8.50 3.52 -33.79
C VAL A 175 8.62 2.47 -32.69
N THR A 176 9.43 2.76 -31.66
CA THR A 176 9.47 1.97 -30.44
C THR A 176 8.90 2.78 -29.29
N LEU A 177 7.85 2.27 -28.66
CA LEU A 177 7.16 2.89 -27.54
C LEU A 177 7.26 1.98 -26.32
N SER A 178 7.87 2.48 -25.25
CA SER A 178 7.65 1.90 -23.92
C SER A 178 6.34 2.42 -23.35
N CYS A 179 5.55 1.54 -22.76
CA CYS A 179 4.28 1.90 -22.14
C CYS A 179 3.96 0.95 -20.99
N SER A 180 3.07 1.35 -20.09
CA SER A 180 2.56 0.50 -19.02
C SER A 180 1.05 0.40 -19.12
N VAL A 181 0.49 -0.80 -19.01
CA VAL A 181 -0.96 -1.05 -19.09
C VAL A 181 -1.44 -1.67 -17.79
N PRO A 182 -2.61 -1.30 -17.25
CA PRO A 182 -3.18 -2.01 -16.12
C PRO A 182 -3.28 -3.50 -16.40
N SER A 183 -2.74 -4.34 -15.51
CA SER A 183 -2.66 -5.79 -15.70
C SER A 183 -3.99 -6.43 -16.08
N GLN A 184 -5.11 -5.92 -15.55
CA GLN A 184 -6.45 -6.43 -15.86
C GLN A 184 -6.90 -6.20 -17.30
N TYR A 185 -6.33 -5.21 -17.99
CA TYR A 185 -6.64 -4.89 -19.39
C TYR A 185 -5.56 -5.40 -20.35
N MET A 186 -4.51 -6.06 -19.85
CA MET A 186 -3.38 -6.50 -20.66
C MET A 186 -3.81 -7.40 -21.83
N ASP A 187 -4.63 -8.41 -21.57
CA ASP A 187 -5.07 -9.36 -22.61
C ASP A 187 -5.97 -8.69 -23.65
N GLU A 188 -6.87 -7.80 -23.23
CA GLU A 188 -7.72 -7.01 -24.13
C GLU A 188 -6.87 -6.07 -25.00
N PHE A 189 -5.94 -5.35 -24.38
CA PHE A 189 -5.04 -4.43 -25.06
C PHE A 189 -4.22 -5.15 -26.15
N LYS A 190 -3.65 -6.32 -25.83
CA LYS A 190 -2.94 -7.17 -26.79
C LYS A 190 -3.80 -7.59 -27.97
N GLN A 191 -5.07 -7.95 -27.75
CA GLN A 191 -5.98 -8.32 -28.83
C GLN A 191 -6.31 -7.13 -29.76
N ARG A 192 -6.37 -5.91 -29.21
CA ARG A 192 -6.72 -4.69 -29.97
C ARG A 192 -5.55 -4.10 -30.77
N LEU A 193 -4.29 -4.38 -30.39
CA LEU A 193 -3.10 -3.86 -31.07
C LEU A 193 -2.89 -4.40 -32.50
N GLY A 194 -3.45 -5.56 -32.86
CA GLY A 194 -3.29 -6.16 -34.19
C GLY A 194 -1.93 -6.82 -34.44
N LEU A 195 -1.80 -7.52 -35.58
CA LEU A 195 -0.68 -8.43 -35.90
C LEU A 195 0.66 -7.74 -36.22
N GLU A 196 0.66 -6.44 -36.52
CA GLU A 196 1.88 -5.70 -36.91
C GLU A 196 2.63 -5.07 -35.73
N VAL A 197 2.04 -5.09 -34.53
CA VAL A 197 2.69 -4.57 -33.32
C VAL A 197 3.46 -5.69 -32.63
N VAL A 198 4.80 -5.58 -32.64
CA VAL A 198 5.65 -6.53 -31.91
C VAL A 198 5.73 -6.09 -30.45
N ILE A 199 5.37 -7.01 -29.56
CA ILE A 199 5.48 -6.81 -28.11
C ILE A 199 6.78 -7.44 -27.63
N ASN A 200 7.72 -6.60 -27.22
CA ASN A 200 8.95 -7.02 -26.57
C ASN A 200 8.68 -7.10 -25.07
N GLN A 201 8.76 -8.30 -24.49
CA GLN A 201 8.77 -8.44 -23.03
C GLN A 201 10.17 -8.05 -22.55
N ASN A 202 10.25 -7.10 -21.61
CA ASN A 202 11.49 -6.88 -20.87
C ASN A 202 11.73 -8.15 -20.03
N GLU A 203 12.83 -8.85 -20.31
CA GLU A 203 13.32 -9.97 -19.50
C GLU A 203 13.68 -9.54 -18.08
#